data_AF-A0A2H1WA43-F1
#
_entry.id   AF-A0A2H1WA43-F1
#
_cell.length_a   1.000
_cell.length_b   1.000
_cell.length_c   1.000
_cell.angle_alpha   90.00
_cell.angle_beta   90.00
_cell.angle_gamma   90.00
#
_symmetry.space_group_name_H-M   'P 1'
#
loop_
_entity.id
_entity.type
_entity.pdbx_description
1 polymer ?
#
loop_
_entity_poly.entity_id
_entity_poly.type
_entity_poly.pdbx_seq_one_letter_code
_entity_poly.pdbx_strand_id
1 'polypeptide(L)'
;MCFASTRCATVEPGNTWDLAPFCGRSTCVVSEDQPPRLLELVEDCGPLPLANPKCKLDTDKTNKTAPFPGCCPIFTCEDGVKLEYPELPTPPPEAEKKEEEKKA
;
A
#
# COMPACT_ATOMS: atom_id res chain seq x y z
N MET A 1 -8.80 13.05 -14.50
CA MET A 1 -7.65 13.29 -13.59
C MET A 1 -8.01 12.77 -12.21
N CYS A 2 -7.05 12.23 -11.46
CA CYS A 2 -7.21 11.83 -10.06
C CYS A 2 -6.89 13.02 -9.13
N PHE A 3 -7.59 13.15 -8.00
CA PHE A 3 -7.30 14.18 -7.01
C PHE A 3 -6.30 13.65 -5.98
N ALA A 4 -5.13 14.27 -5.90
CA ALA A 4 -4.07 13.96 -4.95
C ALA A 4 -4.24 14.80 -3.67
N SER A 5 -4.87 14.24 -2.64
CA SER A 5 -5.19 14.94 -1.40
C SER A 5 -3.95 15.48 -0.67
N THR A 6 -2.86 14.71 -0.64
CA THR A 6 -1.58 15.09 -0.01
C THR A 6 -0.91 16.29 -0.67
N ARG A 7 -1.28 16.62 -1.91
CA ARG A 7 -0.73 17.74 -2.69
C ARG A 7 -1.74 18.84 -2.98
N CYS A 8 -3.01 18.65 -2.62
CA CYS A 8 -4.10 19.53 -3.03
C CYS A 8 -4.09 19.83 -4.55
N ALA A 9 -3.86 18.80 -5.37
CA ALA A 9 -3.66 18.93 -6.81
C ALA A 9 -4.37 17.82 -7.59
N THR A 10 -4.48 17.98 -8.91
CA THR A 10 -4.97 16.91 -9.80
C THR A 10 -3.82 16.33 -10.63
N VAL A 11 -3.89 15.03 -10.88
CA VAL A 11 -2.85 14.24 -11.56
C VAL A 11 -3.47 13.49 -12.74
N GLU A 12 -2.80 13.51 -13.89
CA GLU A 12 -3.25 12.80 -15.09
C GLU A 12 -3.09 11.28 -14.95
N PRO A 13 -3.92 10.47 -15.64
CA PRO A 13 -3.75 9.02 -15.68
C PRO A 13 -2.34 8.62 -16.14
N GLY A 14 -1.75 7.61 -15.52
CA GLY A 14 -0.39 7.13 -15.75
C GLY A 14 0.68 7.86 -14.94
N ASN A 15 0.37 9.01 -14.34
CA ASN A 15 1.31 9.75 -13.50
C ASN A 15 1.24 9.33 -12.04
N THR A 16 2.38 9.50 -11.35
CA THR A 16 2.62 9.06 -9.99
C THR A 16 3.04 10.22 -9.10
N TRP A 17 2.70 10.17 -7.82
CA TRP A 17 3.09 11.15 -6.82
C TRP A 17 3.45 10.52 -5.49
N ASP A 18 4.30 11.23 -4.75
CA ASP A 18 4.72 10.88 -3.40
C ASP A 18 3.64 11.28 -2.37
N LEU A 19 3.45 10.44 -1.35
CA LEU A 19 2.44 10.60 -0.30
C LEU A 19 2.96 11.25 0.99
N ALA A 20 4.17 11.83 0.98
CA ALA A 20 4.72 12.52 2.14
C ALA A 20 3.69 13.47 2.77
N PRO A 21 3.52 13.45 4.10
CA PRO A 21 4.41 12.84 5.09
C PRO A 21 4.23 11.34 5.34
N PHE A 22 3.35 10.65 4.61
CA PHE A 22 3.21 9.20 4.69
C PHE A 22 4.25 8.49 3.80
N CYS A 23 4.74 7.33 4.23
CA CYS A 23 5.68 6.54 3.44
C CYS A 23 4.92 5.70 2.41
N GLY A 24 4.73 6.27 1.23
CA GLY A 24 4.02 5.62 0.14
C GLY A 24 4.03 6.46 -1.12
N ARG A 25 3.44 5.89 -2.16
CA ARG A 25 3.36 6.47 -3.48
C ARG A 25 2.00 6.14 -4.08
N SER A 26 1.41 7.10 -4.76
CA SER A 26 0.14 6.93 -5.46
C SER A 26 0.32 7.07 -6.96
N THR A 27 -0.47 6.31 -7.72
CA THR A 27 -0.53 6.39 -9.18
C THR A 27 -1.97 6.57 -9.63
N CYS A 28 -2.23 7.48 -10.57
CA CYS A 28 -3.55 7.65 -11.15
C CYS A 28 -3.74 6.59 -12.23
N VAL A 29 -4.64 5.63 -12.01
CA VAL A 29 -4.90 4.53 -12.95
C VAL A 29 -6.34 4.57 -13.45
N VAL A 30 -6.57 3.96 -14.62
CA VAL A 30 -7.91 3.74 -15.18
C VAL A 30 -8.29 2.30 -14.89
N SER A 31 -9.45 2.07 -14.28
CA SER A 31 -9.93 0.72 -14.00
C SER A 31 -10.37 0.00 -15.29
N GLU A 32 -10.35 -1.33 -15.25
CA GLU A 32 -10.87 -2.18 -16.32
C GLU A 32 -12.40 -2.35 -16.29
N ASP A 33 -13.08 -1.64 -15.37
CA ASP A 33 -14.55 -1.64 -15.24
C ASP A 33 -15.23 -1.09 -16.51
N GLN A 34 -16.50 -1.45 -16.70
CA GLN A 34 -17.35 -0.88 -17.75
C GLN A 34 -18.57 -0.21 -17.10
N PRO A 35 -18.67 1.13 -17.08
CA PRO A 35 -17.73 2.11 -17.65
C PRO A 35 -16.43 2.27 -16.82
N PRO A 36 -15.32 2.68 -17.45
CA PRO A 36 -14.04 2.82 -16.77
C PRO A 36 -14.08 3.92 -15.71
N ARG A 37 -13.42 3.69 -14.58
CA ARG A 37 -13.31 4.66 -13.47
C ARG A 37 -11.85 5.08 -13.28
N LEU A 38 -11.65 6.28 -12.75
CA LEU A 38 -10.33 6.72 -12.31
C LEU A 38 -10.11 6.27 -10.87
N LEU A 39 -8.99 5.61 -10.61
CA LEU A 39 -8.61 5.12 -9.29
C LEU A 39 -7.24 5.70 -8.92
N GLU A 40 -7.07 6.04 -7.66
CA GLU A 40 -5.76 6.26 -7.05
C GLU A 40 -5.26 4.92 -6.54
N LEU A 41 -4.25 4.35 -7.20
CA LEU A 41 -3.56 3.15 -6.74
C LEU A 41 -2.48 3.55 -5.74
N VAL A 42 -2.68 3.19 -4.47
CA VAL A 42 -1.76 3.48 -3.36
C VAL A 42 -0.84 2.29 -3.14
N GLU A 43 0.46 2.54 -3.13
CA GLU A 43 1.51 1.61 -2.70
C GLU A 43 2.17 2.16 -1.44
N ASP A 44 2.13 1.41 -0.34
CA ASP A 44 2.78 1.74 0.92
C ASP A 44 3.69 0.60 1.39
N CYS A 45 4.20 0.68 2.62
CA CYS A 45 5.09 -0.33 3.17
C CYS A 45 4.41 -1.65 3.56
N GLY A 46 3.09 -1.77 3.35
CA GLY A 46 2.31 -2.94 3.72
C GLY A 46 2.11 -3.10 5.23
N PRO A 47 1.53 -4.24 5.65
CA PRO A 47 1.28 -4.52 7.06
C PRO A 47 2.58 -4.60 7.84
N LEU A 48 2.56 -4.09 9.07
CA LEU A 48 3.67 -4.30 10.00
C LEU A 48 3.72 -5.77 10.46
N PRO A 49 4.92 -6.31 10.71
CA PRO A 49 5.06 -7.66 11.23
C PRO A 49 4.45 -7.78 12.62
N LEU A 50 4.05 -9.00 12.98
CA LEU A 50 3.59 -9.35 14.32
C LEU A 50 4.70 -9.06 15.33
N ALA A 51 4.31 -8.47 16.47
CA ALA A 51 5.25 -8.10 17.51
C ALA A 51 5.95 -9.34 18.08
N ASN A 52 7.28 -9.37 17.98
CA ASN A 52 8.12 -10.44 18.50
C ASN A 52 9.34 -9.81 19.20
N PRO A 53 9.65 -10.16 20.46
CA PRO A 53 10.79 -9.60 21.19
C PRO A 53 12.16 -9.85 20.52
N LYS A 54 12.26 -10.85 19.64
CA LYS A 54 13.48 -11.23 18.91
C LYS A 54 13.70 -10.46 17.62
N CYS A 55 12.76 -9.62 17.20
CA CYS A 55 12.87 -8.76 16.03
C CYS A 55 12.55 -7.32 16.43
N LYS A 56 13.46 -6.39 16.14
CA LYS A 56 13.30 -4.97 16.51
C LYS A 56 13.41 -4.08 15.28
N LEU A 57 12.70 -2.97 15.30
CA LEU A 57 12.88 -1.91 14.31
C LEU A 57 14.33 -1.42 14.39
N ASP A 58 15.05 -1.50 13.28
CA ASP A 58 16.41 -1.02 13.15
C ASP A 58 16.35 0.48 12.86
N THR A 59 16.42 1.29 13.92
CA THR A 59 16.32 2.75 13.83
C THR A 59 17.49 3.39 13.09
N ASP A 60 18.64 2.72 13.06
CA ASP A 60 19.83 3.23 12.38
C ASP A 60 19.74 3.01 10.87
N LYS A 61 19.11 1.91 10.43
CA LYS A 61 18.87 1.63 9.01
C LYS A 61 17.58 2.24 8.49
N THR A 62 16.59 2.49 9.34
CA THR A 62 15.29 3.03 8.92
C THR A 62 15.35 4.55 8.81
N ASN A 63 15.33 5.07 7.57
CA ASN A 63 15.25 6.51 7.32
C ASN A 63 13.82 6.96 6.98
N LYS A 64 13.04 7.34 7.99
CA LYS A 64 11.62 7.72 7.84
C LYS A 64 11.37 8.94 6.93
N THR A 65 12.39 9.73 6.60
CA THR A 65 12.25 10.92 5.73
C THR A 65 12.70 10.66 4.29
N ALA A 66 13.19 9.46 3.98
CA ALA A 66 13.55 9.09 2.62
C ALA A 66 12.29 9.00 1.72
N PRO A 67 12.43 9.15 0.39
CA PRO A 67 11.34 8.86 -0.54
C PRO A 67 10.95 7.37 -0.50
N PHE A 68 9.68 7.05 -0.74
CA PHE A 68 9.23 5.66 -0.89
C PHE A 68 9.98 4.96 -2.05
N PRO A 69 10.42 3.70 -1.90
CA PRO A 69 10.22 2.78 -0.77
C PRO A 69 11.26 2.87 0.36
N GLY A 70 12.21 3.81 0.27
CA GLY A 70 13.33 3.93 1.21
C GLY A 70 12.94 4.36 2.62
N CYS A 71 11.75 4.93 2.83
CA CYS A 71 11.22 5.26 4.15
C CYS A 71 10.58 4.08 4.89
N CYS A 72 10.49 2.91 4.26
CA CYS A 72 9.85 1.76 4.89
C CYS A 72 10.65 1.23 6.08
N PRO A 73 9.96 0.72 7.12
CA PRO A 73 10.62 0.23 8.33
C PRO A 73 11.46 -1.01 8.03
N ILE A 74 12.72 -0.99 8.47
CA ILE A 74 13.63 -2.12 8.38
C ILE A 74 13.72 -2.76 9.76
N PHE A 75 13.48 -4.06 9.85
CA PHE A 75 13.57 -4.82 11.09
C PHE A 75 14.81 -5.72 11.06
N THR A 76 15.52 -5.76 12.19
CA THR A 76 16.63 -6.67 12.42
C THR A 76 16.21 -7.70 13.47
N CYS A 77 16.43 -8.97 13.16
CA CYS A 77 16.08 -10.11 14.01
C CYS A 77 17.32 -10.86 14.48
N GLU A 78 17.21 -11.58 15.59
CA GLU A 78 18.20 -12.59 16.00
C GLU A 78 18.37 -13.68 14.92
N ASP A 79 19.54 -14.34 14.90
CA ASP A 79 19.85 -15.36 13.90
C ASP A 79 18.81 -16.48 13.85
N GLY A 80 18.33 -16.78 12.64
CA GLY A 80 17.33 -17.81 12.40
C GLY A 80 15.88 -17.41 12.68
N VAL A 81 15.63 -16.21 13.22
CA VAL A 81 14.28 -15.69 13.44
C VAL A 81 13.78 -14.96 12.20
N LYS A 82 12.55 -15.26 11.78
CA LYS A 82 11.88 -14.59 10.66
C LYS A 82 10.72 -13.74 11.18
N LEU A 83 10.44 -12.65 10.47
CA LEU A 83 9.24 -11.84 10.69
C LEU A 83 8.02 -12.62 10.20
N GLU A 84 6.99 -12.65 11.03
CA GLU A 84 5.67 -13.12 10.66
C GLU A 84 4.77 -11.91 10.46
N TYR A 85 3.90 -11.96 9.45
CA TYR A 85 2.99 -10.86 9.13
C TYR A 85 1.54 -11.31 9.37
N PRO A 86 0.64 -10.38 9.76
CA PRO A 86 -0.78 -10.69 9.83
C PRO A 86 -1.30 -11.24 8.50
N GLU A 87 -2.16 -12.25 8.56
CA GLU A 87 -2.88 -12.73 7.38
C GLU A 87 -3.88 -11.65 6.96
N LEU A 88 -3.76 -11.20 5.71
CA LEU A 88 -4.71 -10.24 5.16
C LEU A 88 -5.93 -11.00 4.64
N PRO A 89 -7.17 -10.57 4.96
CA PRO A 89 -8.35 -11.16 4.38
C PRO A 89 -8.29 -11.01 2.86
N THR A 90 -8.26 -12.14 2.16
CA THR A 90 -8.28 -12.13 0.69
C THR A 90 -9.72 -11.83 0.27
N PRO A 91 -9.96 -10.79 -0.56
CA PRO A 91 -11.30 -10.57 -1.06
C PRO A 91 -11.78 -11.80 -1.84
N PRO A 92 -13.07 -12.15 -1.77
CA PRO A 92 -13.60 -13.26 -2.54
C PRO A 92 -13.38 -13.02 -4.04
N PRO A 93 -13.11 -14.09 -4.81
CA PRO A 93 -12.88 -14.00 -6.24
C PRO A 93 -14.02 -13.28 -6.96
N GLU A 94 -13.67 -12.50 -7.99
CA GLU A 94 -14.60 -11.60 -8.70
C GLU A 94 -15.83 -12.30 -9.30
N ALA A 95 -15.74 -13.62 -9.52
CA ALA A 95 -16.85 -14.44 -9.99
C ALA A 95 -18.02 -14.49 -8.99
N GLU A 96 -17.74 -14.52 -7.69
CA GLU A 96 -18.76 -14.63 -6.64
C GLU A 96 -19.48 -13.30 -6.41
N LYS A 97 -18.75 -12.17 -6.50
CA LYS A 97 -19.32 -10.82 -6.35
C LYS A 97 -20.37 -10.49 -7.43
N LYS A 98 -20.17 -10.98 -8.66
CA LYS A 98 -21.11 -10.77 -9.77
C LYS A 98 -22.42 -11.55 -9.62
N GLU A 99 -22.42 -12.63 -8.84
CA GLU A 99 -23.62 -13.45 -8.62
C GLU A 99 -24.53 -12.87 -7.52
N GLU A 100 -23.96 -12.25 -6.48
CA GLU A 100 -24.71 -11.53 -5.44
C GLU A 100 -25.39 -10.27 -5.98
N GLU A 101 -24.69 -9.47 -6.80
CA GLU A 101 -25.24 -8.22 -7.37
C GLU A 101 -26.41 -8.48 -8.35
N LYS A 102 -26.48 -9.68 -8.94
CA LYS A 102 -27.60 -10.10 -9.80
C LYS A 102 -28.82 -10.63 -9.05
N LYS A 103 -28.70 -10.93 -7.76
CA LYS A 103 -29.78 -11.46 -6.92
C LYS A 103 -30.47 -10.40 -6.06
N ALA A 104 -29.94 -9.17 -6.04
CA ALA A 104 -30.48 -8.02 -5.32
C ALA A 104 -31.40 -7.16 -6.20
#